data_AF-W3WKP8-F1
#
_entry.id   AF-W3WKP8-F1
#
_cell.length_a   1.000
_cell.length_b   1.000
_cell.length_c   1.000
_cell.angle_alpha   90.00
_cell.angle_beta   90.00
_cell.angle_gamma   90.00
#
_symmetry.space_group_name_H-M   'P 1'
#
loop_
_entity.id
_entity.type
_entity.pdbx_description
1 polymer ?
#
loop_
_entity_poly.entity_id
_entity_poly.type
_entity_poly.pdbx_seq_one_letter_code
_entity_poly.pdbx_strand_id
1 'polypeptide(L)'
;MEVVRVLVEHGHSNVNAQSRAGENEFDRDVAPHLYLSEDEISRVAGRNTALHEVAKGCHWWQVGQALPYLLSMGADKQKGNEEGASPLDLSLAWRKRYIDFSVPETFAHEARALLRED
;
A
#
# COMPACT_ATOMS: atom_id res chain seq x y z
N MET A 1 5.55 10.96 -13.67
CA MET A 1 5.05 10.98 -12.28
C MET A 1 5.89 11.99 -11.51
N GLU A 2 5.55 13.27 -11.64
CA GLU A 2 6.34 14.36 -11.03
C GLU A 2 5.90 14.68 -9.60
N VAL A 3 4.64 14.42 -9.26
CA VAL A 3 4.06 14.87 -7.98
C VAL A 3 4.70 14.20 -6.77
N VAL A 4 4.89 12.87 -6.76
CA VAL A 4 5.53 12.18 -5.63
C VAL A 4 6.99 12.63 -5.48
N ARG A 5 7.68 12.81 -6.61
CA ARG A 5 9.07 13.30 -6.63
C ARG A 5 9.17 14.71 -6.05
N VAL A 6 8.33 15.63 -6.52
CA VAL A 6 8.31 17.02 -6.05
C VAL A 6 7.98 17.09 -4.55
N LEU A 7 7.02 16.30 -4.06
CA LEU A 7 6.64 16.31 -2.65
C LEU A 7 7.76 15.81 -1.73
N VAL A 8 8.51 14.80 -2.16
CA VAL A 8 9.61 14.24 -1.37
C VAL A 8 10.84 15.16 -1.44
N GLU A 9 11.25 15.58 -2.64
CA GLU A 9 12.48 16.37 -2.85
C GLU A 9 12.34 17.83 -2.42
N HIS A 10 11.20 18.47 -2.71
CA HIS A 10 11.02 19.91 -2.48
C HIS A 10 10.12 20.20 -1.27
N GLY A 11 9.25 19.26 -0.91
CA GLY A 11 8.37 19.39 0.26
C GLY A 11 9.00 18.90 1.57
N HIS A 12 10.20 18.30 1.53
CA HIS A 12 10.84 17.63 2.68
C HIS A 12 9.90 16.65 3.40
N SER A 13 9.01 16.02 2.65
CA SER A 13 8.00 15.13 3.22
C SER A 13 8.68 13.93 3.88
N ASN A 14 8.30 13.64 5.12
CA ASN A 14 8.75 12.42 5.78
C ASN A 14 8.15 11.19 5.07
N VAL A 15 8.99 10.46 4.33
CA VAL A 15 8.60 9.28 3.54
C VAL A 15 7.95 8.17 4.39
N ASN A 16 8.23 8.16 5.69
CA ASN A 16 7.69 7.21 6.66
C ASN A 16 6.57 7.80 7.52
N ALA A 17 6.03 8.96 7.15
CA ALA A 17 4.87 9.54 7.81
C ALA A 17 3.68 8.59 7.69
N GLN A 18 2.99 8.39 8.81
CA GLN A 18 1.79 7.57 8.88
C GLN A 18 0.57 8.48 8.88
N SER A 19 -0.44 8.13 8.08
CA SER A 19 -1.67 8.90 7.93
C SER A 19 -2.88 7.97 7.84
N ARG A 20 -4.04 8.46 8.30
CA ARG A 20 -5.35 7.81 8.16
C ARG A 20 -6.02 8.14 6.82
N ALA A 21 -5.26 8.60 5.83
CA ALA A 21 -5.80 9.11 4.56
C ALA A 21 -6.73 8.11 3.82
N GLY A 22 -6.55 6.79 4.02
CA GLY A 22 -7.36 5.74 3.41
C GLY A 22 -8.59 5.26 4.20
N GLU A 23 -8.81 5.72 5.44
CA GLU A 23 -9.92 5.23 6.30
C GLU A 23 -11.29 5.52 5.68
N ASN A 24 -11.47 6.71 5.08
CA ASN A 24 -12.74 7.11 4.46
C ASN A 24 -13.11 6.28 3.22
N GLU A 25 -12.12 5.72 2.52
CA GLU A 25 -12.35 4.85 1.36
C GLU A 25 -12.76 3.43 1.79
N PHE A 26 -12.20 2.92 2.90
CA PHE A 26 -12.53 1.57 3.40
C PHE A 26 -13.92 1.49 4.03
N ASP A 27 -14.29 2.48 4.84
CA ASP A 27 -15.52 2.47 5.65
C ASP A 27 -16.81 2.60 4.84
N ARG A 28 -16.77 3.22 3.64
CA ARG A 28 -18.01 3.60 2.93
C ARG A 28 -18.41 2.68 1.77
N ASP A 29 -17.45 2.21 0.98
CA ASP A 29 -17.77 1.52 -0.28
C ASP A 29 -17.13 0.12 -0.43
N VAL A 30 -16.19 -0.25 0.46
CA VAL A 30 -15.23 -1.33 0.16
C VAL A 30 -15.36 -2.51 1.13
N ALA A 31 -15.61 -2.27 2.42
CA ALA A 31 -15.77 -3.29 3.46
C ALA A 31 -16.82 -4.39 3.16
N PRO A 32 -18.02 -4.10 2.61
CA PRO A 32 -19.03 -5.13 2.38
C PRO A 32 -18.69 -6.11 1.24
N HIS A 33 -17.81 -5.72 0.31
CA HIS A 33 -17.49 -6.50 -0.89
C HIS A 33 -16.18 -7.29 -0.76
N LEU A 34 -15.53 -7.24 0.40
CA LEU A 34 -14.15 -7.70 0.57
C LEU A 34 -13.97 -9.17 0.91
N TYR A 35 -15.02 -9.88 1.34
CA TYR A 35 -14.88 -11.20 1.99
C TYR A 35 -13.76 -11.25 3.04
N LEU A 36 -13.40 -10.11 3.64
CA LEU A 36 -12.40 -9.99 4.69
C LEU A 36 -13.09 -10.02 6.04
N SER A 37 -12.45 -10.63 7.05
CA SER A 37 -12.92 -10.51 8.43
C SER A 37 -12.77 -9.07 8.95
N GLU A 38 -13.47 -8.73 10.04
CA GLU A 38 -13.31 -7.42 10.70
C GLU A 38 -11.83 -7.15 11.07
N ASP A 39 -11.11 -8.17 11.54
CA ASP A 39 -9.68 -8.10 11.84
C ASP A 39 -8.84 -7.77 10.59
N GLU A 40 -9.19 -8.37 9.44
CA GLU A 40 -8.50 -8.10 8.17
C GLU A 40 -8.82 -6.69 7.65
N ILE A 41 -10.04 -6.19 7.87
CA ILE A 41 -10.41 -4.80 7.54
C ILE A 41 -9.62 -3.82 8.41
N SER A 42 -9.56 -4.05 9.73
CA SER A 42 -8.81 -3.19 10.66
C SER A 42 -7.33 -3.07 10.25
N ARG A 43 -6.70 -4.21 9.93
CA ARG A 43 -5.29 -4.25 9.48
C ARG A 43 -5.02 -3.45 8.23
N VAL A 44 -6.01 -3.30 7.35
CA VAL A 44 -5.84 -2.56 6.10
C VAL A 44 -6.20 -1.08 6.25
N ALA A 45 -7.14 -0.77 7.15
CA ALA A 45 -7.65 0.57 7.42
C ALA A 45 -6.77 1.41 8.38
N GLY A 46 -5.85 0.79 9.12
CA GLY A 46 -4.98 1.51 10.08
C GLY A 46 -4.10 2.61 9.46
N ARG A 47 -3.39 3.38 10.32
CA ARG A 47 -2.45 4.44 9.89
C ARG A 47 -1.32 3.93 9.00
N ASN A 48 -1.53 4.02 7.70
CA ASN A 48 -0.63 3.56 6.65
C ASN A 48 0.43 4.63 6.33
N THR A 49 1.64 4.18 5.96
CA THR A 49 2.62 5.03 5.26
C THR A 49 2.32 5.06 3.76
N ALA A 50 2.96 5.98 3.04
CA ALA A 50 2.91 5.98 1.58
C ALA A 50 3.30 4.62 0.97
N LEU A 51 4.26 3.91 1.59
CA LEU A 51 4.70 2.59 1.14
C LEU A 51 3.61 1.51 1.29
N HIS A 52 2.81 1.55 2.36
CA HIS A 52 1.66 0.64 2.50
C HIS A 52 0.63 0.86 1.39
N GLU A 53 0.34 2.11 1.05
CA GLU A 53 -0.65 2.46 0.03
C GLU A 53 -0.22 2.02 -1.37
N VAL A 54 1.05 2.23 -1.74
CA VAL A 54 1.54 1.80 -3.05
C VAL A 54 1.78 0.28 -3.13
N ALA A 55 2.01 -0.39 -1.99
CA ALA A 55 2.17 -1.84 -1.91
C ALA A 55 0.88 -2.63 -2.26
N LYS A 56 -0.28 -1.96 -2.21
CA LYS A 56 -1.57 -2.49 -2.68
C LYS A 56 -1.52 -2.84 -4.17
N GLY A 57 -0.73 -2.10 -4.96
CA GLY A 57 -0.49 -2.38 -6.38
C GLY A 57 -1.74 -2.31 -7.25
N CYS A 58 -2.71 -1.48 -6.86
CA CYS A 58 -3.98 -1.26 -7.58
C CYS A 58 -3.76 -0.64 -8.97
N HIS A 59 -2.68 0.12 -9.15
CA HIS A 59 -2.36 0.80 -10.40
C HIS A 59 -0.89 0.62 -10.79
N TRP A 60 -0.62 0.53 -12.10
CA TRP A 60 0.71 0.29 -12.67
C TRP A 60 1.77 1.30 -12.17
N TRP A 61 1.40 2.57 -12.01
CA TRP A 61 2.34 3.62 -11.60
C TRP A 61 2.76 3.48 -10.13
N GLN A 62 1.94 2.84 -9.29
CA GLN A 62 2.29 2.61 -7.88
C GLN A 62 3.50 1.70 -7.80
N VAL A 63 3.57 0.69 -8.67
CA VAL A 63 4.61 -0.34 -8.62
C VAL A 63 5.76 -0.02 -9.56
N GLY A 64 5.47 0.44 -10.78
CA GLY A 64 6.51 0.77 -11.76
C GLY A 64 7.24 2.10 -11.51
N GLN A 65 6.71 2.98 -10.66
CA GLN A 65 7.31 4.30 -10.39
C GLN A 65 7.36 4.66 -8.90
N ALA A 66 6.22 4.63 -8.20
CA ALA A 66 6.14 5.12 -6.83
C ALA A 66 6.97 4.28 -5.85
N LEU A 67 6.78 2.97 -5.89
CA LEU A 67 7.37 2.04 -4.93
C LEU A 67 8.91 2.01 -5.04
N PRO A 68 9.54 1.87 -6.23
CA PRO A 68 10.99 2.00 -6.38
C PRO A 68 11.52 3.35 -5.89
N TYR A 69 10.80 4.44 -6.18
CA TYR A 69 11.21 5.77 -5.76
C TYR A 69 11.17 5.93 -4.24
N LEU A 70 10.06 5.53 -3.59
CA LEU A 70 9.94 5.59 -2.13
C LEU A 70 11.01 4.74 -1.44
N LEU A 71 11.29 3.54 -1.95
CA LEU A 71 12.38 2.69 -1.46
C LEU A 71 13.75 3.37 -1.61
N SER A 72 14.04 3.98 -2.77
CA SER A 72 15.28 4.73 -2.99
C SER A 72 15.45 5.94 -2.05
N MET A 73 14.34 6.48 -1.53
CA MET A 73 14.30 7.59 -0.59
C MET A 73 14.32 7.15 0.88
N GLY A 74 14.54 5.86 1.16
CA GLY A 74 14.64 5.33 2.52
C GLY A 74 13.30 5.03 3.18
N ALA A 75 12.26 4.74 2.39
CA ALA A 75 11.03 4.20 2.94
C ALA A 75 11.29 2.85 3.63
N ASP A 76 10.80 2.73 4.86
CA ASP A 76 11.02 1.53 5.68
C ASP A 76 10.03 0.43 5.29
N LYS A 77 10.56 -0.62 4.63
CA LYS A 77 9.82 -1.81 4.21
C LYS A 77 9.28 -2.66 5.37
N GLN A 78 9.81 -2.49 6.58
CA GLN A 78 9.41 -3.22 7.79
C GLN A 78 8.53 -2.40 8.73
N LYS A 79 8.30 -1.10 8.43
CA LYS A 79 7.50 -0.25 9.29
C LYS A 79 6.05 -0.73 9.31
N GLY A 80 5.58 -1.15 10.47
CA GLY A 80 4.18 -1.50 10.67
C GLY A 80 3.26 -0.26 10.66
N ASN A 81 2.03 -0.44 10.20
CA ASN A 81 0.94 0.51 10.40
C ASN A 81 0.44 0.50 11.86
N GLU A 82 -0.68 1.16 12.15
CA GLU A 82 -1.28 1.22 13.51
C GLU A 82 -1.55 -0.18 14.11
N GLU A 83 -1.89 -1.14 13.26
CA GLU A 83 -2.18 -2.52 13.62
C GLU A 83 -0.93 -3.43 13.56
N GLY A 84 0.25 -2.85 13.31
CA GLY A 84 1.51 -3.57 13.17
C GLY A 84 1.68 -4.32 11.85
N ALA A 85 0.79 -4.15 10.87
CA ALA A 85 0.92 -4.77 9.56
C ALA A 85 1.95 -4.01 8.72
N SER A 86 2.91 -4.72 8.13
CA SER A 86 3.90 -4.12 7.21
C SER A 86 3.30 -3.83 5.82
N PRO A 87 4.00 -3.06 4.96
CA PRO A 87 3.59 -2.90 3.57
C PRO A 87 3.41 -4.23 2.81
N LEU A 88 4.25 -5.23 3.13
CA LEU A 88 4.14 -6.57 2.54
C LEU A 88 2.89 -7.31 3.01
N ASP A 89 2.60 -7.26 4.32
CA ASP A 89 1.39 -7.87 4.90
C ASP A 89 0.13 -7.28 4.25
N LEU A 90 0.12 -5.97 4.05
CA LEU A 90 -0.98 -5.26 3.42
C LEU A 90 -1.16 -5.72 1.96
N SER A 91 -0.06 -5.83 1.19
CA SER A 91 -0.10 -6.36 -0.19
C SER A 91 -0.68 -7.79 -0.28
N LEU A 92 -0.41 -8.62 0.72
CA LEU A 92 -0.95 -9.99 0.80
C LEU A 92 -2.43 -10.01 1.17
N ALA A 93 -2.86 -9.19 2.13
CA ALA A 93 -4.28 -9.05 2.49
C ALA A 93 -5.10 -8.57 1.29
N TRP A 94 -4.57 -7.59 0.53
CA TRP A 94 -5.21 -7.08 -0.69
C TRP A 94 -5.33 -8.11 -1.82
N ARG A 95 -4.47 -9.13 -1.85
CA ARG A 95 -4.60 -10.25 -2.81
C ARG A 95 -5.96 -10.96 -2.66
N LYS A 96 -6.36 -11.20 -1.42
CA LYS A 96 -7.52 -12.03 -1.09
C LYS A 96 -8.81 -11.43 -1.66
N ARG A 97 -8.87 -10.10 -1.80
CA ARG A 97 -9.96 -9.35 -2.45
C ARG A 97 -10.23 -9.78 -3.90
N TYR A 98 -9.20 -10.13 -4.66
CA TYR A 98 -9.29 -10.32 -6.12
C TYR A 98 -9.26 -11.79 -6.56
N ILE A 99 -9.43 -12.74 -5.64
CA ILE A 99 -9.43 -14.17 -5.98
C ILE A 99 -10.63 -14.56 -6.88
N ASP A 100 -11.70 -13.74 -6.97
CA ASP A 100 -12.96 -14.15 -7.61
C ASP A 100 -13.29 -13.55 -9.00
N PHE A 101 -12.50 -12.63 -9.58
CA PHE A 101 -12.85 -12.12 -10.92
C PHE A 101 -11.60 -11.91 -11.77
N SER A 102 -11.51 -12.68 -12.86
CA SER A 102 -11.05 -12.41 -14.24
C SER A 102 -10.21 -11.16 -14.59
N VAL A 103 -9.55 -10.51 -13.65
CA VAL A 103 -8.59 -9.43 -13.87
C VAL A 103 -7.21 -10.06 -13.75
N PRO A 104 -6.34 -10.00 -14.79
CA PRO A 104 -5.00 -10.55 -14.70
C PRO A 104 -4.28 -9.96 -13.49
N GLU A 105 -3.53 -10.81 -12.77
CA GLU A 105 -2.79 -10.46 -11.55
C GLU A 105 -2.33 -9.01 -11.61
N THR A 106 -2.95 -8.16 -10.79
CA THR A 106 -2.60 -6.76 -10.72
C THR A 106 -1.11 -6.62 -10.37
N PHE A 107 -0.55 -5.44 -10.63
CA PHE A 107 0.83 -5.06 -10.31
C PHE A 107 1.24 -5.34 -8.84
N ALA A 108 0.30 -5.70 -7.96
CA ALA A 108 0.55 -6.28 -6.65
C ALA A 108 1.56 -7.44 -6.63
N HIS A 109 1.66 -8.28 -7.68
CA HIS A 109 2.72 -9.30 -7.74
C HIS A 109 4.12 -8.65 -7.81
N GLU A 110 4.28 -7.67 -8.70
CA GLU A 110 5.53 -6.90 -8.83
C GLU A 110 5.85 -6.12 -7.54
N ALA A 111 4.83 -5.55 -6.87
CA ALA A 111 5.01 -4.85 -5.60
C ALA A 111 5.61 -5.78 -4.53
N ARG A 112 5.15 -7.03 -4.48
CA ARG A 112 5.68 -8.04 -3.54
C ARG A 112 7.10 -8.46 -3.87
N ALA A 113 7.43 -8.58 -5.16
CA ALA A 113 8.80 -8.88 -5.57
C ALA A 113 9.74 -7.79 -5.04
N LEU A 114 9.42 -6.52 -5.29
CA LEU A 114 10.23 -5.38 -4.85
C LEU A 114 10.30 -5.22 -3.32
N LEU A 115 9.25 -5.56 -2.59
CA LEU A 115 9.26 -5.50 -1.11
C LEU A 115 10.01 -6.65 -0.44
N ARG A 116 10.27 -7.74 -1.18
CA ARG A 116 11.03 -8.91 -0.70
C ARG A 116 12.52 -8.83 -1.01
N GLU A 117 12.92 -7.97 -1.94
CA GLU A 117 14.32 -7.73 -2.26
C GLU A 117 15.03 -7.01 -1.09
N ASP A 118 16.30 -7.36 -0.88
CA ASP A 118 17.11 -6.88 0.26
C ASP A 118 17.85 -5.58 -0.01
#